data_AF-A0A1C2AW68-F1
#
_entry.id   AF-A0A1C2AW68-F1
#
_cell.length_a   1.000
_cell.length_b   1.000
_cell.length_c   1.000
_cell.angle_alpha   90.00
_cell.angle_beta   90.00
_cell.angle_gamma   90.00
#
_symmetry.space_group_name_H-M   'P 1'
#
loop_
_entity.id
_entity.type
_entity.pdbx_description
1 polymer ?
#
loop_
_entity_poly.entity_id
_entity_poly.type
_entity_poly.pdbx_seq_one_letter_code
_entity_poly.pdbx_strand_id
1 'polypeptide(L)'
;ADESICVGPHQAANSYLNIPAIMSAIELTNSEAVHPGYGFLSENYEFAKILEQNKIKFIGPSSSLIKMMGDKIEAKKIAKKYGLPVIEGSDGGVSNFDEAKKICKEIGYPVLIKAAGGGGGKGMKVVTKEDEFENLFLTAKTEAKKFFGNDEVYIEKFFQNPRHIEVQVLSGKNRTVHLHERDCSIQRRHQKLIEETPSPLLNDQIRKDLFEKTVKMVSQIGYEGAGTVEFIFEDGKFYFLEMNTRIQVEHPVTEVVTGIDLIKEQIWIAYDGNTALKQEDIKPRGHAIECRINAEDVRKNFQPSPGEITMCHQPSGFRTRVDGAIFQGYKVT
;
A
#
# COMPACT_ATOMS: atom_id res chain seq x y z
N ALA A 1 -15.65 -16.45 -14.00
CA ALA A 1 -16.23 -15.43 -14.89
C ALA A 1 -17.17 -16.12 -15.85
N ASP A 2 -18.22 -15.44 -16.30
CA ASP A 2 -19.21 -16.00 -17.23
C ASP A 2 -18.65 -16.09 -18.66
N GLU A 3 -17.71 -15.20 -19.00
CA GLU A 3 -16.93 -15.21 -20.23
C GLU A 3 -15.45 -14.87 -19.97
N SER A 4 -14.58 -15.12 -20.95
CA SER A 4 -13.14 -14.83 -20.85
C SER A 4 -12.53 -14.50 -22.20
N ILE A 5 -11.66 -13.48 -22.24
CA ILE A 5 -10.92 -13.06 -23.44
C ILE A 5 -9.41 -13.15 -23.17
N CYS A 6 -8.66 -13.70 -24.13
CA CYS A 6 -7.20 -13.71 -24.08
C CYS A 6 -6.67 -12.33 -24.48
N VAL A 7 -5.97 -11.66 -23.56
CA VAL A 7 -5.40 -10.31 -23.75
C VAL A 7 -3.90 -10.32 -24.06
N GLY A 8 -3.28 -11.50 -24.20
CA GLY A 8 -1.87 -11.64 -24.58
C GLY A 8 -1.16 -12.83 -23.93
N PRO A 9 0.16 -12.98 -24.18
CA PRO A 9 0.97 -14.05 -23.61
C PRO A 9 1.31 -13.82 -22.13
N HIS A 10 1.99 -14.80 -21.52
CA HIS A 10 2.26 -14.84 -20.07
C HIS A 10 3.00 -13.62 -19.50
N GLN A 11 3.78 -12.90 -20.31
CA GLN A 11 4.51 -11.73 -19.85
C GLN A 11 3.54 -10.57 -19.64
N ALA A 12 3.46 -10.06 -18.40
CA ALA A 12 2.49 -9.03 -18.02
C ALA A 12 2.51 -7.80 -18.93
N ALA A 13 3.69 -7.34 -19.38
CA ALA A 13 3.85 -6.22 -20.31
C ALA A 13 3.08 -6.41 -21.63
N ASN A 14 2.94 -7.66 -22.07
CA ASN A 14 2.26 -8.02 -23.30
C ASN A 14 0.81 -8.47 -23.06
N SER A 15 0.33 -8.50 -21.81
CA SER A 15 -1.03 -8.93 -21.41
C SER A 15 -1.67 -8.01 -20.37
N TYR A 16 -1.54 -8.30 -19.07
CA TYR A 16 -2.27 -7.57 -18.00
C TYR A 16 -1.80 -6.13 -17.76
N LEU A 17 -0.68 -5.71 -18.35
CA LEU A 17 -0.22 -4.31 -18.40
C LEU A 17 -0.42 -3.67 -19.79
N ASN A 18 -0.97 -4.41 -20.75
CA ASN A 18 -1.22 -3.94 -22.11
C ASN A 18 -2.61 -3.27 -22.18
N ILE A 19 -2.62 -1.95 -21.96
CA ILE A 19 -3.86 -1.15 -21.96
C ILE A 19 -4.65 -1.33 -23.26
N PRO A 20 -4.07 -1.22 -24.48
CA PRO A 20 -4.81 -1.48 -25.72
C PRO A 20 -5.52 -2.83 -25.75
N ALA A 21 -4.86 -3.92 -25.35
CA ALA A 21 -5.47 -5.24 -25.36
C ALA A 21 -6.64 -5.36 -24.38
N ILE A 22 -6.52 -4.74 -23.20
CA ILE A 22 -7.60 -4.68 -22.20
C ILE A 22 -8.78 -3.85 -22.72
N MET A 23 -8.51 -2.70 -23.36
CA MET A 23 -9.57 -1.88 -23.97
C MET A 23 -10.32 -2.63 -25.08
N SER A 24 -9.61 -3.38 -25.93
CA SER A 24 -10.28 -4.23 -26.93
C SER A 24 -11.17 -5.30 -26.28
N ALA A 25 -10.74 -5.92 -25.18
CA ALA A 25 -11.58 -6.88 -24.46
C ALA A 25 -12.83 -6.21 -23.85
N ILE A 26 -12.69 -5.00 -23.30
CA ILE A 26 -13.81 -4.22 -22.76
C ILE A 26 -14.83 -3.89 -23.87
N GLU A 27 -14.36 -3.44 -25.03
CA GLU A 27 -15.22 -3.14 -26.18
C GLU A 27 -15.96 -4.38 -26.71
N LEU A 28 -15.26 -5.51 -26.84
CA LEU A 28 -15.85 -6.76 -27.34
C LEU A 28 -16.95 -7.31 -26.42
N THR A 29 -16.79 -7.13 -25.11
CA THR A 29 -17.75 -7.61 -24.09
C THR A 29 -18.82 -6.57 -23.76
N ASN A 30 -18.68 -5.32 -24.24
CA ASN A 30 -19.48 -4.18 -23.82
C ASN A 30 -19.47 -3.98 -22.29
N SER A 31 -18.33 -4.24 -21.64
CA SER A 31 -18.20 -4.07 -20.20
C SER A 31 -18.34 -2.59 -19.80
N GLU A 32 -19.24 -2.31 -18.87
CA GLU A 32 -19.51 -0.93 -18.40
C GLU A 32 -18.57 -0.48 -17.27
N ALA A 33 -17.89 -1.41 -16.61
CA ALA A 33 -17.01 -1.14 -15.49
C ALA A 33 -15.80 -2.09 -15.46
N VAL A 34 -14.72 -1.64 -14.84
CA VAL A 34 -13.50 -2.42 -14.63
C VAL A 34 -13.12 -2.41 -13.15
N HIS A 35 -13.07 -3.60 -12.55
CA HIS A 35 -12.43 -3.79 -11.24
C HIS A 35 -10.97 -4.18 -11.44
N PRO A 36 -10.00 -3.31 -11.10
CA PRO A 36 -8.60 -3.58 -11.42
C PRO A 36 -7.91 -4.51 -10.41
N GLY A 37 -8.59 -4.85 -9.30
CA GLY A 37 -8.01 -5.65 -8.23
C GLY A 37 -6.86 -4.90 -7.55
N TYR A 38 -5.74 -5.58 -7.38
CA TYR A 38 -4.49 -5.02 -6.86
C TYR A 38 -3.30 -5.39 -7.76
N GLY A 39 -2.24 -4.58 -7.72
CA GLY A 39 -1.13 -4.70 -8.65
C GLY A 39 -1.53 -4.34 -10.09
N PHE A 40 -0.68 -4.68 -11.06
CA PHE A 40 -0.91 -4.37 -12.48
C PHE A 40 -1.30 -2.91 -12.74
N LEU A 41 -2.52 -2.66 -13.22
CA LEU A 41 -3.03 -1.34 -13.58
C LEU A 41 -3.91 -0.68 -12.51
N SER A 42 -4.04 -1.28 -11.32
CA SER A 42 -4.90 -0.78 -10.24
C SER A 42 -4.53 0.60 -9.69
N GLU A 43 -3.26 1.01 -9.82
CA GLU A 43 -2.79 2.35 -9.45
C GLU A 43 -2.17 3.06 -10.66
N ASN A 44 -2.55 2.65 -11.88
CA ASN A 44 -2.09 3.28 -13.10
C ASN A 44 -3.03 4.42 -13.51
N TYR A 45 -2.58 5.66 -13.32
CA TYR A 45 -3.42 6.82 -13.59
C TYR A 45 -3.82 6.97 -15.07
N GLU A 46 -2.97 6.58 -16.03
CA GLU A 46 -3.30 6.65 -17.46
C GLU A 46 -4.40 5.65 -17.81
N PHE A 47 -4.36 4.44 -17.25
CA PHE A 47 -5.41 3.46 -17.45
C PHE A 47 -6.76 3.95 -16.91
N ALA A 48 -6.81 4.43 -15.66
CA ALA A 48 -8.03 5.00 -15.09
C ALA A 48 -8.55 6.19 -15.92
N LYS A 49 -7.66 7.06 -16.39
CA LYS A 49 -8.01 8.21 -17.24
C LYS A 49 -8.59 7.79 -18.59
N ILE A 50 -8.03 6.75 -19.22
CA ILE A 50 -8.55 6.22 -20.49
C ILE A 50 -9.96 5.67 -20.29
N LEU A 51 -10.22 4.93 -19.20
CA LEU A 51 -11.55 4.43 -18.89
C LEU A 51 -12.56 5.58 -18.65
N GLU A 52 -12.17 6.59 -17.87
CA GLU A 52 -12.98 7.80 -17.63
C GLU A 52 -13.36 8.51 -18.95
N GLN A 53 -12.39 8.67 -19.86
CA GLN A 53 -12.62 9.31 -21.17
C GLN A 53 -13.56 8.51 -22.08
N ASN A 54 -13.57 7.19 -21.93
CA ASN A 54 -14.44 6.28 -22.67
C ASN A 54 -15.75 5.96 -21.92
N LYS A 55 -16.03 6.65 -20.80
CA LYS A 55 -17.23 6.48 -19.97
C LYS A 55 -17.39 5.05 -19.42
N ILE A 56 -16.28 4.34 -19.23
CA ILE A 56 -16.25 3.04 -18.56
C ILE A 56 -15.93 3.31 -17.09
N LYS A 57 -16.73 2.78 -16.16
CA LYS A 57 -16.54 3.02 -14.73
C LYS A 57 -15.31 2.28 -14.22
N PHE A 58 -14.28 3.02 -13.83
CA PHE A 58 -13.20 2.47 -13.01
C PHE A 58 -13.72 2.25 -11.58
N ILE A 59 -13.64 1.01 -11.09
CA ILE A 59 -14.07 0.67 -9.73
C ILE A 59 -12.90 0.96 -8.77
N GLY A 60 -12.79 2.23 -8.40
CA GLY A 60 -11.72 2.80 -7.60
C GLY A 60 -11.76 4.33 -7.63
N PRO A 61 -10.76 5.02 -7.07
CA PRO A 61 -10.69 6.48 -7.10
C PRO A 61 -10.43 7.03 -8.51
N SER A 62 -10.63 8.34 -8.69
CA SER A 62 -10.38 9.00 -9.97
C SER A 62 -8.91 8.95 -10.39
N SER A 63 -8.66 9.06 -11.70
CA SER A 63 -7.31 9.13 -12.26
C SER A 63 -6.46 10.25 -11.66
N SER A 64 -7.08 11.38 -11.34
CA SER A 64 -6.43 12.51 -10.65
C SER A 64 -5.96 12.15 -9.24
N LEU A 65 -6.76 11.40 -8.47
CA LEU A 65 -6.43 10.95 -7.13
C LEU A 65 -5.35 9.88 -7.13
N ILE A 66 -5.42 8.93 -8.08
CA ILE A 66 -4.38 7.91 -8.26
C ILE A 66 -3.04 8.60 -8.54
N LYS A 67 -3.01 9.59 -9.45
CA LYS A 67 -1.79 10.35 -9.75
C LYS A 67 -1.28 11.13 -8.54
N MET A 68 -2.17 11.80 -7.82
CA MET A 68 -1.85 12.65 -6.67
C MET A 68 -1.29 11.86 -5.50
N MET A 69 -1.92 10.72 -5.16
CA MET A 69 -1.51 9.91 -4.01
C MET A 69 -0.43 8.89 -4.34
N GLY A 70 -0.24 8.54 -5.63
CA GLY A 70 0.86 7.71 -6.10
C GLY A 70 2.22 8.42 -6.10
N ASP A 71 2.24 9.76 -6.12
CA ASP A 71 3.46 10.54 -5.89
C ASP A 71 3.73 10.64 -4.38
N LYS A 72 4.78 9.98 -3.91
CA LYS A 72 5.14 9.93 -2.49
C LYS A 72 5.42 11.31 -1.87
N ILE A 73 5.95 12.25 -2.65
CA ILE A 73 6.24 13.61 -2.16
C ILE A 73 4.94 14.38 -2.02
N GLU A 74 4.09 14.34 -3.05
CA GLU A 74 2.81 15.05 -3.03
C GLU A 74 1.86 14.47 -1.98
N ALA A 75 1.78 13.14 -1.87
CA ALA A 75 1.01 12.45 -0.84
C ALA A 75 1.43 12.86 0.58
N LYS A 76 2.75 12.98 0.86
CA LYS A 76 3.26 13.47 2.15
C LYS A 76 2.86 14.93 2.39
N LYS A 77 2.96 15.81 1.38
CA LYS A 77 2.53 17.21 1.51
C LYS A 77 1.05 17.32 1.85
N ILE A 78 0.22 16.53 1.19
CA ILE A 78 -1.23 16.44 1.42
C ILE A 78 -1.52 15.92 2.83
N ALA A 79 -0.88 14.82 3.22
CA ALA A 79 -1.01 14.25 4.55
C ALA A 79 -0.66 15.29 5.64
N LYS A 80 0.47 15.99 5.50
CA LYS A 80 0.89 17.08 6.40
C LYS A 80 -0.11 18.24 6.41
N LYS A 81 -0.56 18.69 5.24
CA LYS A 81 -1.56 19.76 5.08
C LYS A 81 -2.87 19.45 5.80
N TYR A 82 -3.31 18.20 5.77
CA TYR A 82 -4.55 17.76 6.41
C TYR A 82 -4.36 17.21 7.84
N GLY A 83 -3.15 17.37 8.41
CA GLY A 83 -2.88 17.14 9.82
C GLY A 83 -2.49 15.70 10.20
N LEU A 84 -2.17 14.86 9.23
CA LEU A 84 -1.47 13.59 9.52
C LEU A 84 0.00 13.89 9.83
N PRO A 85 0.56 13.32 10.92
CA PRO A 85 1.98 13.40 11.13
C PRO A 85 2.69 12.67 9.99
N VAL A 86 3.77 13.24 9.46
CA VAL A 86 4.58 12.65 8.39
C VAL A 86 5.98 12.36 8.93
N ILE A 87 6.67 11.42 8.31
CA ILE A 87 8.07 11.13 8.65
C ILE A 87 8.88 12.43 8.52
N GLU A 88 9.53 12.82 9.63
CA GLU A 88 10.42 13.98 9.67
C GLU A 88 11.62 13.73 8.75
N GLY A 89 11.95 14.72 7.94
CA GLY A 89 12.96 14.55 6.90
C GLY A 89 13.17 15.81 6.08
N SER A 90 14.06 15.72 5.10
CA SER A 90 14.30 16.78 4.14
C SER A 90 13.13 16.96 3.18
N ASP A 91 12.76 18.21 2.87
CA ASP A 91 11.69 18.55 1.90
C ASP A 91 12.07 18.23 0.43
N GLY A 92 13.33 17.86 0.20
CA GLY A 92 13.93 17.59 -1.10
C GLY A 92 15.30 16.92 -0.98
N GLY A 93 15.97 16.76 -2.12
CA GLY A 93 17.36 16.31 -2.17
C GLY A 93 18.29 17.32 -1.50
N VAL A 94 19.14 16.83 -0.61
CA VAL A 94 20.12 17.61 0.15
C VAL A 94 21.52 17.31 -0.42
N SER A 95 22.19 18.36 -0.88
CA SER A 95 23.55 18.26 -1.42
C SER A 95 24.60 18.92 -0.53
N ASN A 96 24.18 19.86 0.33
CA ASN A 96 25.04 20.63 1.23
C ASN A 96 25.11 19.99 2.63
N PHE A 97 26.32 19.81 3.15
CA PHE A 97 26.56 19.26 4.48
C PHE A 97 25.99 20.11 5.62
N ASP A 98 26.07 21.44 5.54
CA ASP A 98 25.58 22.33 6.61
C ASP A 98 24.05 22.28 6.74
N GLU A 99 23.36 22.21 5.60
CA GLU A 99 21.92 22.01 5.53
C GLU A 99 21.55 20.63 6.10
N ALA A 100 22.26 19.59 5.65
CA ALA A 100 22.08 18.22 6.11
C ALA A 100 22.24 18.09 7.64
N LYS A 101 23.22 18.79 8.22
CA LYS A 101 23.47 18.81 9.67
C LYS A 101 22.36 19.51 10.45
N LYS A 102 21.78 20.59 9.92
CA LYS A 102 20.62 21.26 10.54
C LYS A 102 19.41 20.33 10.58
N ILE A 103 19.12 19.67 9.47
CA ILE A 103 18.03 18.70 9.36
C ILE A 103 18.20 17.57 10.38
N CYS A 104 19.41 17.01 10.51
CA CYS A 104 19.67 15.96 11.49
C CYS A 104 19.47 16.43 12.94
N LYS A 105 19.78 17.69 13.26
CA LYS A 105 19.54 18.27 14.58
C LYS A 105 18.06 18.48 14.87
N GLU A 106 17.28 18.83 13.85
CA GLU A 106 15.82 18.99 13.97
C GLU A 106 15.11 17.65 14.14
N ILE A 107 15.52 16.61 13.40
CA ILE A 107 14.96 15.25 13.49
C ILE A 107 15.40 14.55 14.79
N GLY A 108 16.68 14.70 15.15
CA GLY A 108 17.35 13.89 16.17
C GLY A 108 17.81 12.52 15.63
N TYR A 109 18.85 11.97 16.24
CA TYR A 109 19.39 10.66 15.86
C TYR A 109 18.61 9.51 16.53
N PRO A 110 18.49 8.33 15.89
CA PRO A 110 19.11 7.95 14.62
C PRO A 110 18.38 8.51 13.38
N VAL A 111 19.14 8.78 12.31
CA VAL A 111 18.62 9.23 11.01
C VAL A 111 19.04 8.27 9.90
N LEU A 112 18.28 8.27 8.80
CA LEU A 112 18.50 7.46 7.62
C LEU A 112 18.81 8.37 6.43
N ILE A 113 19.98 8.17 5.82
CA ILE A 113 20.37 8.82 4.58
C ILE A 113 20.02 7.89 3.42
N LYS A 114 19.27 8.37 2.42
CA LYS A 114 18.85 7.62 1.23
C LYS A 114 19.30 8.34 -0.05
N ALA A 115 19.77 7.62 -1.06
CA ALA A 115 20.02 8.22 -2.38
C ALA A 115 18.72 8.68 -3.04
N ALA A 116 18.72 9.87 -3.67
CA ALA A 116 17.52 10.45 -4.31
C ALA A 116 16.97 9.62 -5.48
N GLY A 117 17.84 8.91 -6.20
CA GLY A 117 17.46 8.00 -7.29
C GLY A 117 17.36 6.52 -6.89
N GLY A 118 17.49 6.19 -5.60
CA GLY A 118 17.64 4.82 -5.12
C GLY A 118 16.33 4.11 -4.75
N GLY A 119 16.18 2.86 -5.18
CA GLY A 119 15.13 1.94 -4.75
C GLY A 119 15.69 0.57 -4.33
N GLY A 120 15.01 -0.14 -3.44
CA GLY A 120 15.30 -1.56 -3.15
C GLY A 120 16.52 -1.83 -2.26
N GLY A 121 16.79 -1.01 -1.24
CA GLY A 121 17.80 -1.36 -0.22
C GLY A 121 19.21 -0.78 -0.44
N LYS A 122 19.55 -0.38 -1.68
CA LYS A 122 20.91 0.08 -2.04
C LYS A 122 21.05 1.58 -1.87
N GLY A 123 22.16 2.03 -1.28
CA GLY A 123 22.46 3.46 -1.06
C GLY A 123 21.76 4.06 0.18
N MET A 124 21.56 3.24 1.22
CA MET A 124 21.02 3.68 2.51
C MET A 124 22.09 3.61 3.60
N LYS A 125 22.22 4.67 4.41
CA LYS A 125 23.13 4.71 5.57
C LYS A 125 22.34 5.11 6.81
N VAL A 126 22.40 4.28 7.85
CA VAL A 126 21.86 4.61 9.18
C VAL A 126 22.96 5.34 9.94
N VAL A 127 22.63 6.52 10.44
CA VAL A 127 23.53 7.32 11.28
C VAL A 127 22.96 7.32 12.68
N THR A 128 23.71 6.79 13.64
CA THR A 128 23.22 6.64 15.02
C THR A 128 23.65 7.78 15.94
N LYS A 129 24.72 8.50 15.57
CA LYS A 129 25.29 9.59 16.35
C LYS A 129 25.81 10.72 15.43
N GLU A 130 25.92 11.94 15.98
CA GLU A 130 26.33 13.14 15.23
C GLU A 130 27.76 13.05 14.69
N ASP A 131 28.68 12.41 15.42
CA ASP A 131 30.08 12.23 15.04
C ASP A 131 30.28 11.29 13.84
N GLU A 132 29.34 10.37 13.60
CA GLU A 132 29.36 9.46 12.45
C GLU A 132 28.81 10.12 11.17
N PHE A 133 28.08 11.23 11.30
CA PHE A 133 27.26 11.79 10.23
C PHE A 133 28.06 12.22 9.01
N GLU A 134 29.16 12.95 9.20
CA GLU A 134 29.96 13.51 8.10
C GLU A 134 30.50 12.42 7.17
N ASN A 135 31.09 11.39 7.74
CA ASN A 135 31.64 10.28 6.99
C ASN A 135 30.54 9.50 6.24
N LEU A 136 29.42 9.21 6.92
CA LEU A 136 28.31 8.46 6.32
C LEU A 136 27.58 9.26 5.23
N PHE A 137 27.46 10.58 5.38
CA PHE A 137 26.90 11.48 4.39
C PHE A 137 27.75 11.51 3.11
N LEU A 138 29.07 11.73 3.23
CA LEU A 138 29.98 11.72 2.08
C LEU A 138 30.00 10.36 1.37
N THR A 139 29.94 9.26 2.14
CA THR A 139 29.86 7.91 1.60
C THR A 139 28.57 7.70 0.82
N ALA A 140 27.43 8.12 1.38
CA ALA A 140 26.12 8.01 0.73
C ALA A 140 26.07 8.81 -0.58
N LYS A 141 26.58 10.04 -0.60
CA LYS A 141 26.68 10.86 -1.82
C LYS A 141 27.54 10.19 -2.91
N THR A 142 28.67 9.61 -2.51
CA THR A 142 29.57 8.90 -3.44
C THR A 142 28.90 7.66 -4.05
N GLU A 143 28.20 6.87 -3.24
CA GLU A 143 27.41 5.74 -3.71
C GLU A 143 26.27 6.20 -4.62
N ALA A 144 25.54 7.24 -4.24
CA ALA A 144 24.45 7.81 -5.02
C ALA A 144 24.92 8.21 -6.42
N LYS A 145 26.03 8.96 -6.50
CA LYS A 145 26.66 9.37 -7.76
C LYS A 145 27.08 8.18 -8.60
N LYS A 146 27.68 7.15 -7.98
CA LYS A 146 28.17 5.96 -8.68
C LYS A 146 27.04 5.11 -9.26
N PHE A 147 25.96 4.93 -8.52
CA PHE A 147 24.88 4.00 -8.91
C PHE A 147 23.75 4.69 -9.67
N PHE A 148 23.50 5.97 -9.44
CA PHE A 148 22.35 6.70 -9.97
C PHE A 148 22.71 7.97 -10.75
N GLY A 149 24.00 8.32 -10.86
CA GLY A 149 24.45 9.50 -11.60
C GLY A 149 24.13 10.85 -10.95
N ASN A 150 23.50 10.84 -9.77
CA ASN A 150 23.15 12.02 -8.97
C ASN A 150 23.68 11.82 -7.54
N ASP A 151 24.36 12.83 -6.97
CA ASP A 151 24.91 12.79 -5.62
C ASP A 151 23.95 13.34 -4.54
N GLU A 152 22.74 13.74 -4.90
CA GLU A 152 21.70 14.15 -3.96
C GLU A 152 21.23 12.99 -3.06
N VAL A 153 21.03 13.31 -1.79
CA VAL A 153 20.53 12.37 -0.78
C VAL A 153 19.34 12.97 -0.03
N TYR A 154 18.43 12.13 0.45
CA TYR A 154 17.37 12.46 1.39
C TYR A 154 17.78 12.05 2.80
N ILE A 155 17.35 12.83 3.79
CA ILE A 155 17.53 12.50 5.19
C ILE A 155 16.15 12.35 5.80
N GLU A 156 15.90 11.24 6.48
CA GLU A 156 14.65 10.97 7.18
C GLU A 156 14.94 10.42 8.56
N LYS A 157 13.97 10.51 9.47
CA LYS A 157 14.00 9.80 10.75
C LYS A 157 14.19 8.30 10.51
N PHE A 158 15.13 7.69 11.24
CA PHE A 158 15.28 6.25 11.25
C PHE A 158 14.47 5.65 12.39
N PHE A 159 13.56 4.74 12.05
CA PHE A 159 12.80 3.96 13.03
C PHE A 159 13.53 2.66 13.31
N GLN A 160 13.74 2.34 14.58
CA GLN A 160 14.53 1.17 14.98
C GLN A 160 13.67 -0.09 15.03
N ASN A 161 12.49 0.02 15.62
CA ASN A 161 11.53 -1.08 15.77
C ASN A 161 10.13 -0.64 15.33
N PRO A 162 9.98 -0.15 14.09
CA PRO A 162 8.69 0.32 13.62
C PRO A 162 7.68 -0.82 13.52
N ARG A 163 6.44 -0.53 13.87
CA ARG A 163 5.29 -1.33 13.45
C ARG A 163 4.72 -0.73 12.17
N HIS A 164 4.30 -1.58 11.25
CA HIS A 164 3.59 -1.17 10.06
C HIS A 164 2.10 -1.30 10.35
N ILE A 165 1.45 -0.17 10.58
CA ILE A 165 0.02 -0.09 10.87
C ILE A 165 -0.68 0.58 9.70
N GLU A 166 -1.82 0.06 9.28
CA GLU A 166 -2.57 0.64 8.18
C GLU A 166 -4.06 0.70 8.48
N VAL A 167 -4.77 1.68 7.92
CA VAL A 167 -6.19 1.91 8.18
C VAL A 167 -6.98 1.72 6.90
N GLN A 168 -7.93 0.79 6.93
CA GLN A 168 -8.87 0.59 5.84
C GLN A 168 -9.89 1.72 5.80
N VAL A 169 -10.10 2.30 4.63
CA VAL A 169 -11.18 3.27 4.40
C VAL A 169 -12.10 2.83 3.26
N LEU A 170 -13.37 3.20 3.39
CA LEU A 170 -14.34 3.25 2.30
C LEU A 170 -14.87 4.68 2.20
N SER A 171 -14.92 5.23 1.00
CA SER A 171 -15.40 6.58 0.77
C SER A 171 -16.37 6.65 -0.38
N GLY A 172 -17.53 7.26 -0.14
CA GLY A 172 -18.45 7.70 -1.18
C GLY A 172 -18.59 9.22 -1.14
N LYS A 173 -19.30 9.80 -2.11
CA LYS A 173 -19.55 11.25 -2.19
C LYS A 173 -20.24 11.82 -0.94
N ASN A 174 -20.97 10.98 -0.22
CA ASN A 174 -21.70 11.35 0.98
C ASN A 174 -20.86 11.31 2.27
N ARG A 175 -19.84 10.43 2.37
CA ARG A 175 -19.01 10.25 3.58
C ARG A 175 -17.84 9.28 3.36
N THR A 176 -16.87 9.39 4.26
CA THR A 176 -15.78 8.43 4.47
C THR A 176 -15.98 7.69 5.78
N VAL A 177 -15.76 6.38 5.81
CA VAL A 177 -15.74 5.54 7.01
C VAL A 177 -14.44 4.74 7.08
N HIS A 178 -13.96 4.44 8.29
CA HIS A 178 -12.85 3.51 8.51
C HIS A 178 -13.36 2.13 8.93
N LEU A 179 -12.67 1.08 8.50
CA LEU A 179 -12.95 -0.31 8.89
C LEU A 179 -11.87 -0.85 9.84
N HIS A 180 -11.37 0.03 10.69
CA HIS A 180 -10.29 -0.21 11.67
C HIS A 180 -8.91 -0.39 11.03
N GLU A 181 -7.93 -0.73 11.86
CA GLU A 181 -6.54 -0.93 11.46
C GLU A 181 -6.20 -2.39 11.16
N ARG A 182 -5.11 -2.60 10.43
CA ARG A 182 -4.37 -3.85 10.36
C ARG A 182 -2.93 -3.63 10.83
N ASP A 183 -2.37 -4.63 11.50
CA ASP A 183 -0.93 -4.73 11.80
C ASP A 183 -0.28 -5.64 10.75
N CYS A 184 0.59 -5.05 9.94
CA CYS A 184 1.29 -5.71 8.85
C CYS A 184 2.81 -5.71 9.10
N SER A 185 3.23 -5.70 10.36
CA SER A 185 4.63 -5.56 10.76
C SER A 185 5.47 -6.80 10.46
N ILE A 186 4.86 -7.97 10.32
CA ILE A 186 5.58 -9.21 10.01
C ILE A 186 5.89 -9.22 8.51
N GLN A 187 7.12 -8.82 8.19
CA GLN A 187 7.58 -8.65 6.82
C GLN A 187 8.90 -9.38 6.59
N ARG A 188 9.13 -9.77 5.33
CA ARG A 188 10.42 -10.29 4.88
C ARG A 188 10.85 -9.52 3.63
N ARG A 189 12.04 -8.92 3.67
CA ARG A 189 12.54 -8.06 2.56
C ARG A 189 11.52 -6.97 2.16
N HIS A 190 10.88 -6.34 3.14
CA HIS A 190 9.84 -5.32 2.97
C HIS A 190 8.55 -5.80 2.27
N GLN A 191 8.31 -7.11 2.24
CA GLN A 191 7.04 -7.69 1.76
C GLN A 191 6.27 -8.24 2.96
N LYS A 192 4.99 -7.88 3.06
CA LYS A 192 4.07 -8.38 4.09
C LYS A 192 3.85 -9.90 3.92
N LEU A 193 3.84 -10.62 5.04
CA LEU A 193 3.74 -12.08 5.06
C LEU A 193 2.64 -12.59 6.00
N ILE A 194 2.47 -11.90 7.13
CA ILE A 194 1.40 -12.14 8.09
C ILE A 194 0.81 -10.78 8.47
N GLU A 195 -0.51 -10.71 8.43
CA GLU A 195 -1.30 -9.51 8.68
C GLU A 195 -2.40 -9.85 9.69
N GLU A 196 -2.62 -8.98 10.66
CA GLU A 196 -3.63 -9.22 11.71
C GLU A 196 -4.50 -8.00 12.00
N THR A 197 -5.74 -8.22 12.43
CA THR A 197 -6.62 -7.15 12.92
C THR A 197 -7.49 -7.63 14.08
N PRO A 198 -7.73 -6.79 15.10
CA PRO A 198 -7.09 -5.49 15.33
C PRO A 198 -5.61 -5.66 15.70
N SER A 199 -4.83 -4.59 15.61
CA SER A 199 -3.43 -4.62 16.06
C SER A 199 -3.38 -4.93 17.56
N PRO A 200 -2.56 -5.89 18.02
CA PRO A 200 -2.47 -6.22 19.45
C PRO A 200 -1.79 -5.11 20.27
N LEU A 201 -1.15 -4.14 19.62
CA LEU A 201 -0.35 -3.10 20.28
C LEU A 201 -1.16 -1.84 20.59
N LEU A 202 -2.20 -1.55 19.81
CA LEU A 202 -2.90 -0.28 19.92
C LEU A 202 -3.98 -0.34 21.00
N ASN A 203 -4.11 0.74 21.77
CA ASN A 203 -5.25 0.96 22.66
C ASN A 203 -6.31 1.84 21.98
N ASP A 204 -7.48 1.95 22.60
CA ASP A 204 -8.62 2.66 22.00
C ASP A 204 -8.39 4.16 21.84
N GLN A 205 -7.61 4.78 22.72
CA GLN A 205 -7.29 6.20 22.62
C GLN A 205 -6.40 6.48 21.41
N ILE A 206 -5.40 5.63 21.18
CA ILE A 206 -4.50 5.67 20.02
C ILE A 206 -5.28 5.41 18.73
N ARG A 207 -6.16 4.38 18.73
CA ARG A 207 -7.04 4.08 17.58
C ARG A 207 -7.93 5.26 17.22
N LYS A 208 -8.59 5.85 18.22
CA LYS A 208 -9.50 6.98 18.02
C LYS A 208 -8.78 8.16 17.33
N ASP A 209 -7.61 8.55 17.85
CA ASP A 209 -6.81 9.63 17.25
C ASP A 209 -6.37 9.30 15.81
N LEU A 210 -5.89 8.07 15.59
CA LEU A 210 -5.49 7.58 14.27
C LEU A 210 -6.64 7.64 13.26
N PHE A 211 -7.80 7.11 13.63
CA PHE A 211 -8.96 7.00 12.75
C PHE A 211 -9.55 8.36 12.43
N GLU A 212 -9.73 9.23 13.43
CA GLU A 212 -10.27 10.58 13.23
C GLU A 212 -9.41 11.38 12.24
N LYS A 213 -8.08 11.34 12.40
CA LYS A 213 -7.17 12.03 11.48
C LYS A 213 -7.17 11.40 10.09
N THR A 214 -7.21 10.08 10.01
CA THR A 214 -7.23 9.35 8.72
C THR A 214 -8.49 9.67 7.93
N VAL A 215 -9.67 9.51 8.55
CA VAL A 215 -10.97 9.80 7.93
C VAL A 215 -11.05 11.27 7.52
N LYS A 216 -10.54 12.19 8.36
CA LYS A 216 -10.48 13.61 8.02
C LYS A 216 -9.64 13.85 6.77
N MET A 217 -8.42 13.32 6.69
CA MET A 217 -7.56 13.49 5.53
C MET A 217 -8.21 12.95 4.25
N VAL A 218 -8.71 11.71 4.29
CA VAL A 218 -9.32 11.03 3.15
C VAL A 218 -10.59 11.76 2.67
N SER A 219 -11.40 12.28 3.59
CA SER A 219 -12.59 13.07 3.24
C SER A 219 -12.23 14.39 2.57
N GLN A 220 -11.14 15.04 2.99
CA GLN A 220 -10.73 16.34 2.45
C GLN A 220 -10.14 16.26 1.04
N ILE A 221 -9.60 15.11 0.66
CA ILE A 221 -9.14 14.87 -0.73
C ILE A 221 -10.28 14.42 -1.65
N GLY A 222 -11.49 14.17 -1.13
CA GLY A 222 -12.63 13.73 -1.94
C GLY A 222 -12.44 12.34 -2.52
N TYR A 223 -11.86 11.42 -1.74
CA TYR A 223 -11.60 10.03 -2.17
C TYR A 223 -12.91 9.28 -2.50
N GLU A 224 -12.85 8.31 -3.42
CA GLU A 224 -13.98 7.42 -3.77
C GLU A 224 -13.50 5.97 -3.84
N GLY A 225 -14.29 5.03 -3.32
CA GLY A 225 -13.99 3.61 -3.28
C GLY A 225 -13.23 3.15 -2.04
N ALA A 226 -12.55 2.01 -2.14
CA ALA A 226 -11.70 1.47 -1.08
C ALA A 226 -10.25 1.92 -1.25
N GLY A 227 -9.64 2.29 -0.13
CA GLY A 227 -8.22 2.61 -0.06
C GLY A 227 -7.67 2.29 1.32
N THR A 228 -6.35 2.32 1.44
CA THR A 228 -5.68 2.07 2.72
C THR A 228 -4.61 3.12 2.96
N VAL A 229 -4.63 3.71 4.15
CA VAL A 229 -3.60 4.67 4.58
C VAL A 229 -2.60 3.95 5.48
N GLU A 230 -1.34 3.90 5.07
CA GLU A 230 -0.27 3.19 5.78
C GLU A 230 0.54 4.14 6.66
N PHE A 231 0.96 3.63 7.81
CA PHE A 231 1.68 4.35 8.84
C PHE A 231 2.84 3.52 9.40
N ILE A 232 3.91 4.21 9.73
CA ILE A 232 4.89 3.74 10.69
C ILE A 232 4.41 4.12 12.10
N PHE A 233 4.44 3.16 13.02
CA PHE A 233 4.16 3.38 14.44
C PHE A 233 5.38 3.03 15.29
N GLU A 234 5.87 4.01 16.07
CA GLU A 234 6.95 3.84 17.04
C GLU A 234 6.73 4.80 18.22
N ASP A 235 7.01 4.35 19.45
CA ASP A 235 6.89 5.15 20.68
C ASP A 235 5.55 5.90 20.85
N GLY A 236 4.44 5.24 20.48
CA GLY A 236 3.10 5.82 20.62
C GLY A 236 2.73 6.85 19.56
N LYS A 237 3.55 7.04 18.52
CA LYS A 237 3.34 8.03 17.46
C LYS A 237 3.19 7.35 16.10
N PHE A 238 2.25 7.86 15.31
CA PHE A 238 2.08 7.46 13.91
C PHE A 238 2.77 8.45 12.97
N TYR A 239 3.28 7.93 11.87
CA TYR A 239 3.88 8.69 10.78
C TYR A 239 3.35 8.15 9.46
N PHE A 240 2.64 8.98 8.70
CA PHE A 240 2.13 8.63 7.38
C PHE A 240 3.27 8.16 6.48
N LEU A 241 3.07 7.00 5.87
CA LEU A 241 4.01 6.37 4.95
C LEU A 241 3.56 6.55 3.50
N GLU A 242 2.39 6.02 3.18
CA GLU A 242 1.77 6.11 1.85
C GLU A 242 0.27 5.83 1.93
N MET A 243 -0.44 6.02 0.81
CA MET A 243 -1.83 5.61 0.66
C MET A 243 -1.92 4.70 -0.56
N ASN A 244 -2.38 3.47 -0.36
CA ASN A 244 -2.70 2.55 -1.44
C ASN A 244 -4.08 2.91 -1.97
N THR A 245 -4.17 3.29 -3.23
CA THR A 245 -5.39 3.83 -3.85
C THR A 245 -6.29 2.74 -4.44
N ARG A 246 -6.32 1.59 -3.76
CA ARG A 246 -6.94 0.34 -4.22
C ARG A 246 -7.21 -0.59 -3.03
N ILE A 247 -7.85 -1.71 -3.32
CA ILE A 247 -7.90 -2.85 -2.38
C ILE A 247 -6.49 -3.42 -2.15
N GLN A 248 -6.28 -4.04 -1.00
CA GLN A 248 -5.03 -4.74 -0.65
C GLN A 248 -5.27 -6.24 -0.50
N VAL A 249 -4.20 -7.02 -0.50
CA VAL A 249 -4.27 -8.50 -0.40
C VAL A 249 -4.91 -8.88 0.93
N GLU A 250 -4.49 -8.23 2.00
CA GLU A 250 -4.87 -8.43 3.39
C GLU A 250 -6.25 -7.85 3.78
N HIS A 251 -7.08 -7.45 2.81
CA HIS A 251 -8.45 -7.02 3.11
C HIS A 251 -9.32 -8.09 3.80
N PRO A 252 -9.16 -9.42 3.58
CA PRO A 252 -9.98 -10.45 4.22
C PRO A 252 -9.97 -10.41 5.74
N VAL A 253 -8.85 -10.06 6.40
CA VAL A 253 -8.84 -10.00 7.87
C VAL A 253 -9.81 -8.94 8.38
N THR A 254 -9.93 -7.81 7.66
CA THR A 254 -10.90 -6.75 7.96
C THR A 254 -12.33 -7.22 7.72
N GLU A 255 -12.60 -7.91 6.61
CA GLU A 255 -13.92 -8.45 6.30
C GLU A 255 -14.38 -9.47 7.34
N VAL A 256 -13.49 -10.37 7.77
CA VAL A 256 -13.81 -11.43 8.73
C VAL A 256 -14.22 -10.87 10.09
N VAL A 257 -13.54 -9.81 10.58
CA VAL A 257 -13.89 -9.22 11.89
C VAL A 257 -15.10 -8.29 11.80
N THR A 258 -15.30 -7.59 10.68
CA THR A 258 -16.39 -6.62 10.52
C THR A 258 -17.69 -7.22 9.98
N GLY A 259 -17.60 -8.31 9.21
CA GLY A 259 -18.70 -8.87 8.43
C GLY A 259 -19.07 -8.05 7.19
N ILE A 260 -18.20 -7.11 6.77
CA ILE A 260 -18.42 -6.24 5.61
C ILE A 260 -17.59 -6.78 4.44
N ASP A 261 -18.25 -7.00 3.29
CA ASP A 261 -17.60 -7.40 2.03
C ASP A 261 -17.11 -6.16 1.28
N LEU A 262 -15.81 -5.93 1.34
CA LEU A 262 -15.14 -4.75 0.78
C LEU A 262 -15.22 -4.72 -0.75
N ILE A 263 -15.13 -5.88 -1.42
CA ILE A 263 -15.23 -5.94 -2.89
C ILE A 263 -16.64 -5.55 -3.33
N LYS A 264 -17.67 -6.05 -2.64
CA LYS A 264 -19.06 -5.68 -2.88
C LYS A 264 -19.30 -4.19 -2.63
N GLU A 265 -18.76 -3.63 -1.56
CA GLU A 265 -18.87 -2.21 -1.27
C GLU A 265 -18.15 -1.33 -2.32
N GLN A 266 -16.99 -1.76 -2.83
CA GLN A 266 -16.32 -1.06 -3.94
C GLN A 266 -17.20 -0.99 -5.18
N ILE A 267 -17.82 -2.11 -5.57
CA ILE A 267 -18.74 -2.17 -6.70
C ILE A 267 -19.97 -1.30 -6.44
N TRP A 268 -20.53 -1.35 -5.23
CA TRP A 268 -21.68 -0.53 -4.84
C TRP A 268 -21.37 0.97 -4.93
N ILE A 269 -20.26 1.41 -4.33
CA ILE A 269 -19.83 2.80 -4.39
C ILE A 269 -19.56 3.23 -5.83
N ALA A 270 -18.99 2.37 -6.66
CA ALA A 270 -18.78 2.68 -8.07
C ALA A 270 -20.09 2.87 -8.85
N TYR A 271 -21.14 2.13 -8.47
CA TYR A 271 -22.47 2.20 -9.07
C TYR A 271 -23.32 3.40 -8.56
N ASP A 272 -23.47 3.54 -7.25
CA ASP A 272 -24.29 4.59 -6.60
C ASP A 272 -23.54 5.93 -6.51
N GLY A 273 -22.22 5.88 -6.28
CA GLY A 273 -21.39 7.02 -5.91
C GLY A 273 -21.42 7.33 -4.41
N ASN A 274 -22.27 6.65 -3.62
CA ASN A 274 -22.38 6.80 -2.18
C ASN A 274 -22.05 5.49 -1.47
N THR A 275 -21.61 5.57 -0.21
CA THR A 275 -21.59 4.41 0.68
C THR A 275 -22.86 4.37 1.53
N ALA A 276 -23.43 3.18 1.69
CA ALA A 276 -24.57 2.96 2.59
C ALA A 276 -24.14 2.91 4.06
N LEU A 277 -22.87 2.56 4.32
CA LEU A 277 -22.32 2.36 5.65
C LEU A 277 -22.25 3.68 6.43
N LYS A 278 -22.49 3.61 7.73
CA LYS A 278 -22.12 4.64 8.70
C LYS A 278 -21.04 4.09 9.61
N GLN A 279 -20.28 4.98 10.24
CA GLN A 279 -19.24 4.57 11.19
C GLN A 279 -19.82 3.76 12.37
N GLU A 280 -21.06 4.04 12.78
CA GLU A 280 -21.78 3.32 13.84
C GLU A 280 -22.18 1.88 13.47
N ASP A 281 -22.20 1.54 12.18
CA ASP A 281 -22.52 0.19 11.68
C ASP A 281 -21.32 -0.76 11.77
N ILE A 282 -20.11 -0.21 11.88
CA ILE A 282 -18.85 -0.95 11.82
C ILE A 282 -18.46 -1.38 13.23
N LYS A 283 -18.77 -2.64 13.57
CA LYS A 283 -18.53 -3.22 14.89
C LYS A 283 -17.68 -4.48 14.76
N PRO A 284 -16.34 -4.37 14.68
CA PRO A 284 -15.48 -5.52 14.54
C PRO A 284 -15.60 -6.44 15.76
N ARG A 285 -15.50 -7.75 15.55
CA ARG A 285 -15.56 -8.76 16.61
C ARG A 285 -14.43 -9.77 16.48
N GLY A 286 -13.75 -9.99 17.60
CA GLY A 286 -12.66 -10.95 17.68
C GLY A 286 -11.39 -10.42 17.03
N HIS A 287 -10.63 -11.34 16.46
CA HIS A 287 -9.32 -11.09 15.87
C HIS A 287 -9.13 -12.06 14.71
N ALA A 288 -8.54 -11.58 13.61
CA ALA A 288 -8.27 -12.37 12.43
C ALA A 288 -6.80 -12.20 12.01
N ILE A 289 -6.22 -13.29 11.52
CA ILE A 289 -4.84 -13.36 11.03
C ILE A 289 -4.88 -13.96 9.63
N GLU A 290 -4.21 -13.32 8.69
CA GLU A 290 -3.93 -13.84 7.35
C GLU A 290 -2.48 -14.29 7.27
N CYS A 291 -2.26 -15.41 6.59
CA CYS A 291 -0.93 -15.95 6.32
C CYS A 291 -0.81 -16.17 4.81
N ARG A 292 0.19 -15.53 4.18
CA ARG A 292 0.45 -15.75 2.76
C ARG A 292 1.22 -17.05 2.53
N ILE A 293 0.61 -18.00 1.83
CA ILE A 293 1.23 -19.27 1.46
C ILE A 293 1.88 -19.14 0.08
N ASN A 294 3.19 -18.88 0.07
CA ASN A 294 3.95 -18.65 -1.16
C ASN A 294 4.71 -19.90 -1.62
N ALA A 295 4.86 -20.06 -2.94
CA ALA A 295 5.70 -21.10 -3.54
C ALA A 295 7.20 -20.71 -3.42
N GLU A 296 7.75 -20.80 -2.21
CA GLU A 296 9.13 -20.43 -1.88
C GLU A 296 9.79 -21.48 -0.97
N ASP A 297 11.07 -21.77 -1.18
CA ASP A 297 11.81 -22.73 -0.33
C ASP A 297 12.63 -22.02 0.74
N VAL A 298 12.20 -22.11 2.00
CA VAL A 298 12.88 -21.52 3.16
C VAL A 298 14.33 -22.03 3.32
N ARG A 299 14.61 -23.28 2.92
CA ARG A 299 15.95 -23.89 3.02
C ARG A 299 16.92 -23.30 2.00
N LYS A 300 16.39 -22.67 0.94
CA LYS A 300 17.13 -21.96 -0.10
C LYS A 300 16.96 -20.45 0.00
N ASN A 301 16.87 -19.92 1.22
CA ASN A 301 16.73 -18.48 1.48
C ASN A 301 15.51 -17.87 0.76
N PHE A 302 14.40 -18.62 0.79
CA PHE A 302 13.11 -18.27 0.19
C PHE A 302 13.19 -17.99 -1.33
N GLN A 303 14.01 -18.77 -2.03
CA GLN A 303 14.00 -18.76 -3.49
C GLN A 303 12.62 -19.21 -4.00
N PRO A 304 12.06 -18.57 -5.05
CA PRO A 304 10.86 -19.06 -5.71
C PRO A 304 11.00 -20.54 -6.11
N SER A 305 9.94 -21.30 -5.92
CA SER A 305 9.88 -22.74 -6.16
C SER A 305 8.77 -23.06 -7.19
N PRO A 306 8.99 -22.73 -8.48
CA PRO A 306 8.04 -23.07 -9.54
C PRO A 306 7.97 -24.59 -9.73
N GLY A 307 6.86 -25.06 -10.29
CA GLY A 307 6.60 -26.48 -10.47
C GLY A 307 5.12 -26.82 -10.46
N GLU A 308 4.82 -28.11 -10.55
CA GLU A 308 3.46 -28.62 -10.50
C GLU A 308 3.05 -28.97 -9.07
N ILE A 309 1.88 -28.50 -8.65
CA ILE A 309 1.28 -28.86 -7.37
C ILE A 309 0.65 -30.26 -7.50
N THR A 310 1.37 -31.29 -7.09
CA THR A 310 0.92 -32.68 -7.24
C THR A 310 -0.24 -33.05 -6.31
N MET A 311 -0.37 -32.36 -5.18
CA MET A 311 -1.43 -32.55 -4.18
C MET A 311 -1.77 -31.22 -3.53
N CYS A 312 -3.07 -30.92 -3.41
CA CYS A 312 -3.55 -29.70 -2.76
C CYS A 312 -4.78 -30.03 -1.91
N HIS A 313 -4.64 -29.94 -0.58
CA HIS A 313 -5.74 -30.06 0.37
C HIS A 313 -5.91 -28.72 1.08
N GLN A 314 -6.92 -27.96 0.67
CA GLN A 314 -7.21 -26.68 1.29
C GLN A 314 -7.89 -26.91 2.66
N PRO A 315 -7.48 -26.16 3.71
CA PRO A 315 -8.11 -26.28 5.01
C PRO A 315 -9.56 -25.78 4.94
N SER A 316 -10.42 -26.40 5.73
CA SER A 316 -11.81 -25.98 5.93
C SER A 316 -12.18 -26.15 7.40
N GLY A 317 -13.19 -25.41 7.86
CA GLY A 317 -13.64 -25.49 9.24
C GLY A 317 -14.15 -24.16 9.79
N PHE A 318 -14.51 -24.17 11.07
CA PHE A 318 -15.02 -22.99 11.75
C PHE A 318 -13.98 -21.87 11.76
N ARG A 319 -14.37 -20.68 11.26
CA ARG A 319 -13.52 -19.48 11.18
C ARG A 319 -12.24 -19.68 10.36
N THR A 320 -12.26 -20.58 9.38
CA THR A 320 -11.22 -20.72 8.37
C THR A 320 -11.73 -20.16 7.05
N ARG A 321 -10.97 -19.24 6.47
CA ARG A 321 -11.21 -18.68 5.14
C ARG A 321 -9.97 -18.94 4.29
N VAL A 322 -10.17 -19.29 3.03
CA VAL A 322 -9.11 -19.52 2.05
C VAL A 322 -9.49 -18.78 0.78
N ASP A 323 -8.67 -17.81 0.40
CA ASP A 323 -8.77 -17.08 -0.87
C ASP A 323 -7.57 -17.51 -1.72
N GLY A 324 -7.82 -18.24 -2.81
CA GLY A 324 -6.76 -18.75 -3.67
C GLY A 324 -7.28 -19.39 -4.94
N ALA A 325 -6.45 -19.36 -5.98
CA ALA A 325 -6.75 -19.94 -7.29
C ALA A 325 -5.96 -21.23 -7.58
N ILE A 326 -5.22 -21.74 -6.59
CA ILE A 326 -4.43 -22.96 -6.73
C ILE A 326 -5.30 -24.20 -6.60
N PHE A 327 -4.94 -25.25 -7.34
CA PHE A 327 -5.60 -26.55 -7.29
C PHE A 327 -4.60 -27.65 -7.63
N GLN A 328 -4.96 -28.91 -7.38
CA GLN A 328 -4.11 -30.05 -7.74
C GLN A 328 -3.88 -30.11 -9.26
N GLY A 329 -2.62 -30.19 -9.69
CA GLY A 329 -2.19 -30.11 -11.09
C GLY A 329 -1.90 -28.68 -11.57
N TYR A 330 -2.10 -27.66 -10.72
CA TYR A 330 -1.73 -26.29 -11.06
C TYR A 330 -0.21 -26.15 -11.25
N LYS A 331 0.21 -25.46 -12.31
CA LYS A 331 1.61 -25.16 -12.61
C LYS A 331 1.96 -23.75 -12.15
N VAL A 332 2.79 -23.67 -11.12
CA VAL A 332 3.42 -22.43 -10.69
C VAL A 332 4.56 -22.11 -11.65
N THR A 333 4.51 -20.93 -12.27
CA THR A 333 5.46 -20.47 -13.30
C THR A 333 6.56 -19.59 -12.75
#